data_AF-A0A2G3E0N1-F1
#
_entry.id   AF-A0A2G3E0N1-F1
#
_cell.length_a   1.000
_cell.length_b   1.000
_cell.length_c   1.000
_cell.angle_alpha   90.00
_cell.angle_beta   90.00
_cell.angle_gamma   90.00
#
_symmetry.space_group_name_H-M   'P 1'
#
loop_
_entity.id
_entity.type
_entity.pdbx_description
1 polymer ?
#
loop_
_entity_poly.entity_id
_entity_poly.type
_entity_poly.pdbx_seq_one_letter_code
_entity_poly.pdbx_strand_id
1 'polypeptide(L)'
;MNQIIKTFLGVFLILLMCSCCIGMFAQFLHVMEAQNLHAKIVKELEESDYYPDVLRECCMRAQTAGCRLEVTLYQPGKTPIVIQDAAMVPAQIQCETAKVELKYALHIFGLQEEQTHILSAYTY
;
A
#
# COMPACT_ATOMS: atom_id res chain seq x y z
N MET A 1 -8.63 -51.60 4.20
CA MET A 1 -8.26 -50.54 5.17
C MET A 1 -7.11 -49.65 4.67
N ASN A 2 -5.95 -50.21 4.28
CA ASN A 2 -4.76 -49.44 3.84
C ASN A 2 -5.00 -48.53 2.61
N GLN A 3 -5.78 -48.98 1.62
CA GLN A 3 -6.07 -48.19 0.42
C GLN A 3 -6.97 -46.97 0.69
N ILE A 4 -7.96 -47.12 1.58
CA ILE A 4 -8.88 -46.04 1.97
C ILE A 4 -8.12 -44.93 2.69
N ILE A 5 -7.20 -45.30 3.60
CA ILE A 5 -6.36 -44.34 4.32
C ILE A 5 -5.41 -43.60 3.37
N LYS A 6 -4.81 -44.30 2.39
CA LYS A 6 -3.95 -43.67 1.38
C LYS A 6 -4.71 -42.69 0.48
N THR A 7 -5.92 -43.04 0.05
CA THR A 7 -6.76 -42.15 -0.75
C THR A 7 -7.23 -40.95 0.06
N PHE A 8 -7.65 -41.15 1.31
CA PHE A 8 -8.06 -40.06 2.19
C PHE A 8 -6.91 -39.08 2.48
N LEU A 9 -5.71 -39.61 2.75
CA LEU A 9 -4.50 -38.80 2.92
C LEU A 9 -4.16 -38.01 1.65
N GLY A 10 -4.30 -38.61 0.47
CA GLY A 10 -4.07 -37.94 -0.81
C GLY A 10 -5.04 -36.77 -1.04
N VAL A 11 -6.34 -36.99 -0.79
CA VAL A 11 -7.36 -35.93 -0.90
C VAL A 11 -7.10 -34.83 0.12
N PHE A 12 -6.76 -35.18 1.36
CA PHE A 12 -6.42 -34.21 2.40
C PHE A 12 -5.21 -33.35 1.99
N LEU A 13 -4.17 -33.95 1.42
CA LEU A 13 -2.98 -33.23 0.96
C LEU A 13 -3.30 -32.24 -0.17
N ILE A 14 -4.17 -32.65 -1.12
CA ILE A 14 -4.63 -31.78 -2.21
C ILE A 14 -5.42 -30.59 -1.67
N LEU A 15 -6.32 -30.83 -0.71
CA LEU A 15 -7.09 -29.76 -0.05
C LEU A 15 -6.18 -28.78 0.69
N LEU A 16 -5.18 -29.29 1.41
CA LEU A 16 -4.21 -28.46 2.13
C LEU A 16 -3.39 -27.60 1.17
N MET A 17 -2.89 -28.18 0.08
CA MET A 17 -2.19 -27.42 -0.97
C MET A 17 -3.09 -26.36 -1.60
N CYS A 18 -4.35 -26.68 -1.91
CA CYS A 18 -5.30 -25.73 -2.47
C CYS A 18 -5.55 -24.54 -1.53
N SER A 19 -5.75 -24.79 -0.22
CA SER A 19 -5.91 -23.72 0.76
C SER A 19 -4.67 -22.82 0.90
N CYS A 20 -3.46 -23.39 0.81
CA CYS A 20 -2.22 -22.63 0.86
C CYS A 20 -2.09 -21.72 -0.35
N CYS A 21 -2.42 -22.22 -1.55
CA CYS A 21 -2.43 -21.42 -2.77
C CYS A 21 -3.40 -20.24 -2.66
N ILE A 22 -4.64 -20.46 -2.20
CA ILE A 22 -5.64 -19.39 -2.06
C ILE A 22 -5.15 -18.31 -1.09
N GLY A 23 -4.55 -18.71 0.04
CA GLY A 23 -3.96 -17.77 0.99
C GLY A 23 -2.88 -16.91 0.35
N MET A 24 -1.95 -17.54 -0.38
CA MET A 24 -0.87 -16.84 -1.08
C MET A 24 -1.42 -15.88 -2.15
N PHE A 25 -2.41 -16.30 -2.95
CA PHE A 25 -3.03 -15.45 -3.96
C PHE A 25 -3.73 -14.23 -3.36
N ALA A 26 -4.43 -14.39 -2.23
CA ALA A 26 -5.09 -13.27 -1.55
C ALA A 26 -4.07 -12.20 -1.10
N GLN A 27 -2.90 -12.62 -0.63
CA GLN A 27 -1.82 -11.70 -0.25
C GLN A 27 -1.24 -10.98 -1.47
N PHE A 28 -1.01 -11.70 -2.57
CA PHE A 28 -0.54 -11.09 -3.81
C PHE A 28 -1.51 -10.01 -4.31
N LEU A 29 -2.82 -10.27 -4.27
CA LEU A 29 -3.83 -9.29 -4.65
C LEU A 29 -3.78 -8.03 -3.77
N HIS A 30 -3.64 -8.20 -2.45
CA HIS A 30 -3.52 -7.07 -1.52
C HIS A 30 -2.28 -6.20 -1.80
N VAL A 31 -1.14 -6.82 -2.13
CA VAL A 31 0.08 -6.08 -2.54
C VAL A 31 -0.15 -5.33 -3.84
N MET A 32 -0.74 -5.99 -4.84
CA MET A 32 -1.03 -5.36 -6.14
C MET A 32 -1.98 -4.17 -5.99
N GLU A 33 -2.99 -4.27 -5.12
CA GLU A 33 -3.91 -3.18 -4.84
C GLU A 33 -3.19 -1.98 -4.21
N ALA A 34 -2.33 -2.22 -3.21
CA ALA A 34 -1.52 -1.17 -2.58
C ALA A 34 -0.55 -0.52 -3.58
N GLN A 35 0.09 -1.30 -4.45
CA GLN A 35 0.97 -0.80 -5.51
C GLN A 35 0.22 0.04 -6.55
N ASN A 36 -0.95 -0.43 -6.99
CA ASN A 36 -1.78 0.29 -7.95
C ASN A 36 -2.29 1.60 -7.34
N LEU A 37 -2.72 1.58 -6.07
CA LEU A 37 -3.12 2.79 -5.34
C LEU A 37 -1.95 3.77 -5.23
N HIS A 38 -0.76 3.28 -4.86
CA HIS A 38 0.44 4.10 -4.77
C HIS A 38 0.77 4.76 -6.13
N ALA A 39 0.82 3.98 -7.21
CA ALA A 39 1.10 4.50 -8.54
C ALA A 39 0.06 5.52 -9.01
N LYS A 40 -1.21 5.31 -8.69
CA LYS A 40 -2.28 6.26 -9.01
C LYS A 40 -2.13 7.56 -8.23
N ILE A 41 -1.83 7.50 -6.93
CA ILE A 41 -1.57 8.68 -6.09
C ILE A 41 -0.36 9.45 -6.62
N VAL A 42 0.75 8.77 -6.90
CA VAL A 42 1.98 9.37 -7.46
C VAL A 42 1.67 10.13 -8.75
N LYS A 43 0.94 9.49 -9.67
CA LYS A 43 0.55 10.11 -10.94
C LYS A 43 -0.40 11.29 -10.76
N GLU A 44 -1.41 11.18 -9.89
CA GLU A 44 -2.34 12.28 -9.59
C GLU A 44 -1.62 13.47 -8.96
N LEU A 45 -0.59 13.23 -8.13
CA LEU A 45 0.25 14.28 -7.55
C LEU A 45 1.11 14.98 -8.60
N GLU A 46 1.74 14.23 -9.51
CA GLU A 46 2.55 14.78 -10.61
C GLU A 46 1.68 15.59 -11.58
N GLU A 47 0.54 15.07 -12.01
CA GLU A 47 -0.35 15.75 -12.97
C GLU A 47 -1.02 17.01 -12.38
N SER A 48 -1.16 17.08 -11.05
CA SER A 48 -1.79 18.22 -10.37
C SER A 48 -0.82 19.28 -9.86
N ASP A 49 0.49 19.14 -10.13
CA ASP A 49 1.53 20.03 -9.59
C ASP A 49 1.40 20.19 -8.06
N TYR A 50 1.13 19.07 -7.37
CA TYR A 50 0.96 19.00 -5.92
C TYR A 50 -0.16 19.90 -5.36
N TYR A 51 -1.26 20.05 -6.10
CA TYR A 51 -2.40 20.85 -5.65
C TYR A 51 -2.95 20.36 -4.30
N PRO A 52 -3.19 21.26 -3.32
CA PRO A 52 -3.52 20.87 -1.96
C PRO A 52 -4.82 20.07 -1.83
N ASP A 53 -5.83 20.34 -2.66
CA ASP A 53 -7.08 19.56 -2.61
C ASP A 53 -6.91 18.15 -3.18
N VAL A 54 -6.06 17.97 -4.19
CA VAL A 54 -5.71 16.64 -4.72
C VAL A 54 -4.92 15.86 -3.67
N LEU A 55 -3.98 16.53 -2.98
CA LEU A 55 -3.22 15.91 -1.89
C LEU A 55 -4.13 15.42 -0.75
N ARG A 56 -5.13 16.22 -0.37
CA ARG A 56 -6.15 15.84 0.64
C ARG A 56 -6.96 14.66 0.18
N GLU A 57 -7.40 14.65 -1.08
CA GLU A 57 -8.17 13.54 -1.63
C GLU A 57 -7.35 12.25 -1.68
N CYS A 58 -6.06 12.33 -2.05
CA CYS A 58 -5.14 11.19 -2.01
C CYS A 58 -4.93 10.67 -0.59
N CYS A 59 -4.76 11.54 0.41
CA CYS A 59 -4.68 11.15 1.82
C CYS A 59 -5.96 10.44 2.29
N MET A 60 -7.14 10.97 1.94
CA MET A 60 -8.44 10.37 2.29
C MET A 60 -8.62 9.00 1.64
N ARG A 61 -8.24 8.86 0.36
CA ARG A 61 -8.30 7.59 -0.37
C ARG A 61 -7.37 6.54 0.25
N ALA A 62 -6.15 6.93 0.63
CA ALA A 62 -5.21 6.04 1.32
C ALA A 62 -5.74 5.59 2.69
N GLN A 63 -6.29 6.51 3.49
CA GLN A 63 -6.91 6.19 4.79
C GLN A 63 -8.09 5.23 4.64
N THR A 64 -8.95 5.43 3.64
CA THR A 64 -10.09 4.56 3.35
C THR A 64 -9.64 3.14 2.97
N ALA A 65 -8.51 3.01 2.29
CA ALA A 65 -7.88 1.74 1.95
C ALA A 65 -7.09 1.11 3.12
N GLY A 66 -7.14 1.70 4.33
CA GLY A 66 -6.39 1.22 5.50
C GLY A 66 -4.87 1.40 5.38
N CYS A 67 -4.40 2.19 4.43
CA CYS A 67 -2.98 2.49 4.20
C CYS A 67 -2.60 3.84 4.83
N ARG A 68 -1.36 3.97 5.33
CA ARG A 68 -0.83 5.26 5.81
C ARG A 68 0.00 5.89 4.70
N LEU A 69 -0.43 7.04 4.20
CA LEU A 69 0.28 7.82 3.19
C LEU A 69 1.10 8.92 3.87
N GLU A 70 2.41 8.98 3.58
CA GLU A 70 3.31 10.04 3.98
C GLU A 70 3.88 10.72 2.74
N VAL A 71 3.60 11.99 2.54
CA VAL A 71 4.14 12.78 1.41
C VAL A 71 5.15 13.77 1.96
N THR A 72 6.41 13.64 1.57
CA THR A 72 7.48 14.58 1.92
C THR A 72 7.75 15.51 0.75
N LEU A 73 7.38 16.77 0.91
CA LEU A 73 7.56 17.82 -0.08
C LEU A 73 8.93 18.49 0.09
N TYR A 74 9.74 18.55 -0.97
CA TYR A 74 11.02 19.25 -1.00
C TYR A 74 10.87 20.59 -1.73
N GLN A 75 11.21 21.68 -1.04
CA GLN A 75 11.28 23.03 -1.60
C GLN A 75 12.73 23.52 -1.60
N PRO A 76 13.20 24.22 -2.65
CA PRO A 76 14.56 24.75 -2.68
C PRO A 76 14.75 25.77 -1.54
N GLY A 77 15.69 25.49 -0.65
CA GLY A 77 16.08 26.39 0.46
C GLY A 77 15.22 26.34 1.73
N LYS A 78 14.29 25.38 1.86
CA LYS A 78 13.46 25.19 3.07
C LYS A 78 13.55 23.76 3.60
N THR A 79 13.17 23.58 4.87
CA THR A 79 13.05 22.24 5.48
C THR A 79 11.93 21.44 4.81
N PRO A 80 12.14 20.15 4.51
CA PRO A 80 11.12 19.31 3.89
C PRO A 80 9.88 19.20 4.78
N ILE A 81 8.70 19.34 4.17
CA ILE A 81 7.42 19.28 4.88
C ILE A 81 6.87 17.86 4.72
N VAL A 82 6.72 17.15 5.84
CA VAL A 82 6.14 15.79 5.87
C VAL A 82 4.65 15.90 6.15
N ILE A 83 3.83 15.49 5.20
CA ILE A 83 2.37 15.47 5.30
C ILE A 83 1.94 14.02 5.56
N GLN A 84 1.44 13.76 6.76
CA GLN A 84 0.94 12.44 7.19
C GLN A 84 -0.58 12.37 7.29
N ASP A 85 -1.26 13.52 7.21
CA ASP A 85 -2.70 13.64 7.40
C ASP A 85 -3.26 14.74 6.49
N ALA A 86 -4.50 14.57 6.01
CA ALA A 86 -5.19 15.54 5.16
C ALA A 86 -5.34 16.91 5.84
N ALA A 87 -5.34 16.93 7.18
CA ALA A 87 -5.37 18.15 7.98
C ALA A 87 -4.06 18.97 7.95
N MET A 88 -2.93 18.35 7.57
CA MET A 88 -1.60 19.00 7.54
C MET A 88 -1.21 19.55 6.16
N VAL A 89 -2.13 19.54 5.19
CA VAL A 89 -1.87 20.06 3.85
C VAL A 89 -1.89 21.60 3.84
N PRO A 90 -0.77 22.27 3.52
CA PRO A 90 -0.71 23.73 3.43
C PRO A 90 -1.51 24.27 2.23
N ALA A 91 -2.10 25.46 2.35
CA ALA A 91 -3.01 26.04 1.36
C ALA A 91 -2.37 26.44 0.02
N GLN A 92 -1.03 26.54 -0.04
CA GLN A 92 -0.26 26.76 -1.26
C GLN A 92 1.04 25.97 -1.18
N ILE A 93 1.27 25.13 -2.19
CA ILE A 93 2.46 24.30 -2.34
C ILE A 93 3.14 24.74 -3.63
N GLN A 94 4.41 25.12 -3.55
CA GLN A 94 5.31 25.27 -4.71
C GLN A 94 6.45 24.30 -4.46
N CYS A 95 6.41 23.11 -5.04
CA CYS A 95 7.40 22.06 -4.79
C CYS A 95 8.03 21.63 -6.11
N GLU A 96 9.34 21.41 -6.06
CA GLU A 96 10.13 20.98 -7.22
C GLU A 96 10.35 19.46 -7.21
N THR A 97 10.18 18.82 -6.05
CA THR A 97 10.28 17.37 -5.91
C THR A 97 9.46 16.92 -4.72
N ALA A 98 8.74 15.80 -4.82
CA ALA A 98 8.11 15.15 -3.67
C ALA A 98 8.51 13.69 -3.56
N LYS A 99 8.60 13.21 -2.33
CA LYS A 99 8.74 11.79 -2.00
C LYS A 99 7.40 11.31 -1.45
N VAL A 100 6.78 10.38 -2.15
CA VAL A 100 5.52 9.77 -1.75
C VAL A 100 5.85 8.41 -1.13
N GLU A 101 5.47 8.20 0.12
CA GLU A 101 5.65 6.94 0.84
C GLU A 101 4.28 6.36 1.24
N LEU A 102 3.92 5.19 0.73
CA LEU A 102 2.71 4.48 1.14
C LEU A 102 3.11 3.30 2.04
N LYS A 103 2.68 3.33 3.30
CA LYS A 103 2.86 2.23 4.27
C LYS A 103 1.60 1.38 4.32
N TYR A 104 1.73 0.09 4.06
CA TYR A 104 0.63 -0.87 4.17
C TYR A 104 1.05 -2.05 5.05
N ALA A 105 0.11 -2.54 5.86
CA ALA A 105 0.31 -3.75 6.66
C ALA A 105 -0.06 -4.96 5.81
N LEU A 106 0.82 -5.97 5.76
CA LEU A 106 0.50 -7.23 5.12
C LEU A 106 0.04 -8.23 6.17
N HIS A 107 -1.25 -8.60 6.16
CA HIS A 107 -1.73 -9.67 7.01
C HIS A 107 -1.41 -11.03 6.37
N ILE A 108 -0.46 -11.74 6.98
CA ILE A 108 -0.17 -13.14 6.64
C ILE A 108 -1.10 -14.03 7.47
N PHE A 109 -1.79 -14.95 6.80
CA PHE A 109 -2.77 -15.85 7.40
C PHE A 109 -2.26 -16.50 8.69
N GLY A 110 -2.81 -16.11 9.84
CA GLY A 110 -2.53 -16.69 11.16
C GLY A 110 -1.25 -16.22 11.87
N LEU A 111 -0.41 -15.40 11.24
CA LEU A 111 0.76 -14.78 11.87
C LEU A 111 0.55 -13.27 11.91
N GLN A 112 0.19 -12.77 13.08
CA GLN A 112 0.01 -11.33 13.34
C GLN A 112 1.38 -10.67 13.50
N GLU A 113 2.16 -10.67 12.42
CA GLU A 113 3.32 -9.81 12.30
C GLU A 113 2.92 -8.66 11.38
N GLU A 114 2.63 -7.49 11.96
CA GLU A 114 2.39 -6.24 11.24
C GLU A 114 3.70 -5.76 10.59
N GLN A 115 4.21 -6.51 9.60
CA GLN A 115 5.31 -6.01 8.79
C GLN A 115 4.77 -4.88 7.92
N THR A 116 5.12 -3.65 8.28
CA THR A 116 4.79 -2.45 7.53
C THR A 116 5.70 -2.36 6.31
N HIS A 117 5.15 -2.63 5.13
CA HIS A 117 5.85 -2.47 3.87
C HIS A 117 5.67 -1.03 3.38
N ILE A 118 6.76 -0.44 2.88
CA ILE A 118 6.81 0.95 2.41
C ILE A 118 7.04 0.93 0.90
N LEU A 119 6.13 1.56 0.15
CA LEU A 119 6.35 1.90 -1.26
C LEU A 119 6.78 3.35 -1.32
N SER A 120 7.99 3.60 -1.80
CA SER A 120 8.53 4.95 -1.96
C SER A 120 8.70 5.29 -3.43
N ALA A 121 8.16 6.42 -3.86
CA ALA A 121 8.38 7.00 -5.17
C ALA A 121 8.82 8.46 -5.05
N TYR A 122 9.65 8.90 -5.99
CA TYR A 122 10.03 10.30 -6.14
C TYR A 122 9.34 10.85 -7.37
N THR A 123 8.66 11.98 -7.20
CA THR A 123 7.98 12.73 -8.25
C THR A 123 8.77 14.00 -8.53
N TYR A 124 8.93 14.34 -9.80
CA TYR A 124 9.74 15.46 -10.30
C TYR A 124 8.89 16.40 -11.16
#